data_AF-W0RJ38-F1
#
_entry.id   AF-W0RJ38-F1
#
_cell.length_a   1.000
_cell.length_b   1.000
_cell.length_c   1.000
_cell.angle_alpha   90.00
_cell.angle_beta   90.00
_cell.angle_gamma   90.00
#
_symmetry.space_group_name_H-M   'P 1'
#
loop_
_entity.id
_entity.type
_entity.pdbx_description
1 polymer ?
#
loop_
_entity_poly.entity_id
_entity_poly.type
_entity_poly.pdbx_seq_one_letter_code
_entity_poly.pdbx_strand_id
1 'polypeptide(L)'
;MGLHPRRLLTLAVITALAACSSNDNGVVGTTNPPVVTKPDAPSNLTAVALSPTSIRLTWSGPTTATGYVVQRAAGSGAFATIASNVGTTTYTDTGLTPATQYRYQVATLRNADTSTTWAAVAMGSAQKATVTLAGNLTTTRTLTPDTNWVLSGFYKVRAGGQLVVKPGTVIVGDTLVPGSSLWILQGGKIDAQGTAAQPIVFTSERAAGTRAPGDWGGVIIVGKAIANRGCPNAANPACVNATLTEGPSGGLQNTAENYAGGTDPNDNSGTLRYVRIEFAGYAVDVNQELNALSSYAVGRGTTYEYLEALSGLDDSFEFFGGSVDARYLVSYEAGDDHFDWTEGFNGRVQFIIGLQTYKPTPRAGAGFASSDPRGFEGDGCENDKPGCPDYNTKPYSMPVFANFTLIGSGPDVFTGISAANTSGATIRRGSGGSLFNGVIARWQGIGLNVVDAQTDQRRQEDSLFVSNNVFASNAGGNFNAAGTGFGQLTSFPNNDDSPADPTTFFTALPAAGATPTLAGLDWTPSAASPLRSGGLTTLPPRVAARVTGFFGGAMPATSYRGAADPSGTKWWAGWTSYARN
;
A
#
# COMPACT_ATOMS: atom_id res chain seq x y z
N MET A 1 -43.65 17.49 -50.04
CA MET A 1 -43.54 18.11 -48.69
C MET A 1 -42.07 18.03 -48.31
N GLY A 2 -41.23 19.01 -48.61
CA GLY A 2 -41.18 20.32 -47.98
C GLY A 2 -39.79 20.48 -47.34
N LEU A 3 -38.76 20.57 -48.18
CA LEU A 3 -37.35 20.83 -47.84
C LEU A 3 -37.11 22.35 -47.80
N HIS A 4 -36.45 22.89 -46.78
CA HIS A 4 -35.78 24.19 -46.85
C HIS A 4 -34.48 24.25 -46.01
N PRO A 5 -33.34 24.61 -46.62
CA PRO A 5 -32.09 24.96 -45.95
C PRO A 5 -31.96 26.48 -45.76
N ARG A 6 -31.18 26.94 -44.77
CA ARG A 6 -30.80 28.36 -44.64
C ARG A 6 -29.33 28.55 -45.04
N ARG A 7 -29.12 29.36 -46.08
CA ARG A 7 -27.84 29.82 -46.60
C ARG A 7 -27.46 31.20 -46.02
N LEU A 8 -26.15 31.40 -45.88
CA LEU A 8 -25.45 32.68 -45.75
C LEU A 8 -25.88 33.68 -46.84
N LEU A 9 -25.90 34.97 -46.50
CA LEU A 9 -25.78 36.05 -47.48
C LEU A 9 -24.77 37.11 -46.99
N THR A 10 -23.67 37.17 -47.73
CA THR A 10 -22.65 38.22 -47.75
C THR A 10 -23.19 39.40 -48.57
N LEU A 11 -23.00 40.64 -48.11
CA LEU A 11 -23.25 41.83 -48.93
C LEU A 11 -22.00 42.71 -48.97
N ALA A 12 -21.38 42.78 -50.14
CA ALA A 12 -20.35 43.75 -50.50
C ALA A 12 -21.00 44.79 -51.42
N VAL A 13 -20.72 46.08 -51.19
CA VAL A 13 -21.08 47.17 -52.10
C VAL A 13 -19.82 47.98 -52.42
N ILE A 14 -19.71 48.31 -53.69
CA ILE A 14 -18.57 48.87 -54.43
C ILE A 14 -18.49 50.40 -54.30
N THR A 15 -17.25 50.88 -54.42
CA THR A 15 -16.73 52.26 -54.49
C THR A 15 -17.34 53.21 -55.53
N ALA A 16 -17.38 54.52 -55.24
CA ALA A 16 -17.07 55.57 -56.22
C ALA A 16 -16.62 56.88 -55.53
N LEU A 17 -15.42 57.36 -55.89
CA LEU A 17 -14.95 58.74 -55.67
C LEU A 17 -15.72 59.69 -56.59
N ALA A 18 -16.16 60.83 -56.05
CA ALA A 18 -16.41 62.04 -56.82
C ALA A 18 -15.95 63.25 -55.99
N ALA A 19 -14.95 63.95 -56.50
CA ALA A 19 -14.50 65.23 -55.97
C ALA A 19 -15.54 66.31 -56.29
N CYS A 20 -15.87 67.14 -55.31
CA CYS A 20 -16.38 68.48 -55.57
C CYS A 20 -15.74 69.45 -54.57
N SER A 21 -15.02 70.42 -55.12
CA SER A 21 -14.41 71.53 -54.40
C SER A 21 -15.48 72.52 -53.97
N SER A 22 -15.49 72.91 -52.70
CA SER A 22 -15.91 74.25 -52.30
C SER A 22 -15.20 74.60 -50.99
N ASN A 23 -14.26 75.53 -51.09
CA ASN A 23 -13.71 76.22 -49.93
C ASN A 23 -14.83 77.06 -49.33
N ASP A 24 -15.18 76.80 -48.07
CA ASP A 24 -15.72 77.86 -47.21
C ASP A 24 -15.16 77.69 -45.79
N ASN A 25 -14.46 78.74 -45.36
CA ASN A 25 -13.80 78.82 -44.07
C ASN A 25 -14.85 78.96 -42.95
N GLY A 26 -15.03 77.88 -42.18
CA GLY A 26 -15.73 77.91 -40.91
C GLY A 26 -15.06 76.95 -39.92
N VAL A 27 -14.03 77.43 -39.22
CA VAL A 27 -13.41 76.69 -38.11
C VAL A 27 -14.41 76.58 -36.97
N VAL A 28 -15.09 75.43 -36.88
CA VAL A 28 -15.73 74.96 -35.65
C VAL A 28 -14.86 73.84 -35.12
N GLY A 29 -14.07 74.14 -34.10
CA GLY A 29 -13.25 73.15 -33.40
C GLY A 29 -14.14 72.15 -32.66
N THR A 30 -14.36 70.98 -33.25
CA THR A 30 -14.86 69.82 -32.53
C THR A 30 -13.68 69.20 -31.77
N THR A 31 -13.49 69.57 -30.51
CA THR A 31 -12.62 68.80 -29.62
C THR A 31 -13.25 67.43 -29.43
N ASN A 32 -12.73 66.41 -30.11
CA ASN A 32 -13.03 65.02 -29.81
C ASN A 32 -12.72 64.83 -28.31
N PRO A 33 -13.65 64.34 -27.47
CA PRO A 33 -13.32 64.07 -26.07
C PRO A 33 -12.10 63.15 -26.02
N PRO A 34 -11.13 63.38 -25.11
CA PRO A 34 -9.93 62.57 -25.05
C PRO A 34 -10.33 61.10 -24.86
N VAL A 35 -9.92 60.25 -25.80
CA VAL A 35 -10.08 58.80 -25.65
C VAL A 35 -9.19 58.40 -24.48
N VAL A 36 -9.80 58.16 -23.32
CA VAL A 36 -9.09 57.63 -22.15
C VAL A 36 -8.72 56.18 -22.47
N THR A 37 -7.51 55.96 -22.98
CA THR A 37 -6.98 54.63 -23.25
C THR A 37 -6.71 53.95 -21.92
N LYS A 38 -7.47 52.91 -21.56
CA LYS A 38 -7.26 52.11 -20.33
C LYS A 38 -5.82 51.58 -20.24
N PRO A 39 -5.27 51.34 -19.02
CA PRO A 39 -3.93 50.80 -18.88
C PRO A 39 -3.84 49.35 -19.42
N ASP A 40 -2.64 48.95 -19.86
CA ASP A 40 -2.36 47.57 -20.24
C ASP A 40 -2.44 46.62 -19.03
N ALA A 41 -2.86 45.38 -19.26
CA ALA A 41 -2.87 44.36 -18.23
C ALA A 41 -1.44 43.95 -17.82
N PRO A 42 -1.25 43.40 -16.60
CA PRO A 42 0.00 42.77 -16.23
C PRO A 42 0.36 41.58 -17.14
N SER A 43 1.59 41.10 -17.07
CA SER A 43 2.08 39.91 -17.75
C SER A 43 2.86 39.00 -16.80
N ASN A 44 3.18 37.78 -17.22
CA ASN A 44 4.00 36.83 -16.45
C ASN A 44 3.49 36.58 -15.01
N LEU A 45 2.17 36.54 -14.82
CA LEU A 45 1.58 36.23 -13.52
C LEU A 45 1.88 34.76 -13.17
N THR A 46 2.50 34.53 -12.01
CA THR A 46 2.76 33.20 -11.44
C THR A 46 2.22 33.11 -10.03
N ALA A 47 1.84 31.91 -9.60
CA ALA A 47 1.36 31.63 -8.24
C ALA A 47 2.20 30.50 -7.62
N VAL A 48 2.80 30.75 -6.46
CA VAL A 48 3.66 29.80 -5.73
C VAL A 48 3.15 29.64 -4.31
N ALA A 49 2.81 28.42 -3.90
CA ALA A 49 2.41 28.15 -2.53
C ALA A 49 3.59 28.32 -1.56
N LEU A 50 3.38 29.11 -0.51
CA LEU A 50 4.40 29.34 0.52
C LEU A 50 4.14 28.48 1.77
N SER A 51 2.88 28.21 2.06
CA SER A 51 2.44 27.45 3.22
C SER A 51 1.06 26.83 2.95
N PRO A 52 0.51 26.05 3.89
CA PRO A 52 -0.86 25.54 3.77
C PRO A 52 -1.93 26.63 3.72
N THR A 53 -1.60 27.85 4.14
CA THR A 53 -2.54 28.96 4.25
C THR A 53 -2.11 30.19 3.44
N SER A 54 -1.08 30.08 2.59
CA SER A 54 -0.63 31.23 1.79
C SER A 54 -0.01 30.89 0.43
N ILE A 55 -0.29 31.76 -0.55
CA ILE A 55 0.24 31.71 -1.92
C ILE A 55 0.83 33.08 -2.27
N ARG A 56 2.03 33.08 -2.86
CA ARG A 56 2.65 34.27 -3.44
C ARG A 56 2.33 34.39 -4.92
N LEU A 57 1.83 35.54 -5.30
CA LEU A 57 1.64 35.98 -6.66
C LEU A 57 2.77 36.93 -7.06
N THR A 58 3.34 36.73 -8.24
CA THR A 58 4.32 37.65 -8.85
C THR A 58 3.96 37.90 -10.29
N TRP A 59 4.11 39.13 -10.77
CA TRP A 59 3.84 39.51 -12.16
C TRP A 59 4.80 40.60 -12.64
N SER A 60 4.71 40.96 -13.92
CA SER A 60 5.32 42.14 -14.52
C SER A 60 4.22 43.13 -14.88
N GLY A 61 4.38 44.41 -14.55
CA GLY A 61 3.37 45.43 -14.87
C GLY A 61 3.92 46.57 -15.72
N PRO A 62 3.05 47.33 -16.42
CA PRO A 62 3.47 48.44 -17.26
C PRO A 62 4.00 49.60 -16.42
N THR A 63 4.92 50.40 -16.98
CA THR A 63 5.52 51.57 -16.31
C THR A 63 4.51 52.64 -15.92
N THR A 64 3.33 52.63 -16.55
CA THR A 64 2.22 53.56 -16.28
C THR A 64 1.30 53.10 -15.15
N ALA A 65 1.57 51.97 -14.50
CA ALA A 65 0.75 51.46 -13.40
C ALA A 65 0.89 52.33 -12.15
N THR A 66 -0.24 52.74 -11.54
CA THR A 66 -0.27 53.37 -10.21
C THR A 66 -0.65 52.37 -9.11
N GLY A 67 -1.03 51.14 -9.48
CA GLY A 67 -1.28 50.03 -8.57
C GLY A 67 -1.88 48.83 -9.29
N TYR A 68 -2.34 47.82 -8.54
CA TYR A 68 -2.99 46.63 -9.08
C TYR A 68 -4.21 46.20 -8.25
N VAL A 69 -5.14 45.52 -8.90
CA VAL A 69 -6.28 44.83 -8.27
C VAL A 69 -6.04 43.34 -8.40
N VAL A 70 -6.16 42.60 -7.29
CA VAL A 70 -5.96 41.16 -7.24
C VAL A 70 -7.29 40.49 -6.91
N GLN A 71 -7.67 39.51 -7.72
CA GLN A 71 -8.84 38.67 -7.50
C GLN A 71 -8.46 37.20 -7.37
N ARG A 72 -9.27 36.46 -6.60
CA ARG A 72 -9.14 35.03 -6.36
C ARG A 72 -10.47 34.31 -6.54
N ALA A 73 -10.41 33.09 -7.06
CA ALA A 73 -11.50 32.12 -7.05
C ALA A 73 -10.99 30.77 -6.48
N ALA A 74 -11.75 30.13 -5.59
CA ALA A 74 -11.48 28.76 -5.15
C ALA A 74 -12.03 27.76 -6.17
N GLY A 75 -11.20 26.85 -6.68
CA GLY A 75 -11.56 25.89 -7.72
C GLY A 75 -12.27 26.55 -8.92
N SER A 76 -13.44 26.04 -9.28
CA SER A 76 -14.30 26.59 -10.34
C SER A 76 -15.25 27.71 -9.90
N GLY A 77 -15.12 28.20 -8.66
CA GLY A 77 -15.97 29.27 -8.11
C GLY A 77 -15.78 30.63 -8.79
N ALA A 78 -16.56 31.63 -8.35
CA ALA A 78 -16.48 32.99 -8.87
C ALA A 78 -15.24 33.74 -8.33
N PHE A 79 -14.72 34.68 -9.10
CA PHE A 79 -13.65 35.58 -8.66
C PHE A 79 -14.19 36.65 -7.71
N ALA A 80 -13.47 36.87 -6.62
CA ALA A 80 -13.68 37.97 -5.68
C ALA A 80 -12.41 38.80 -5.52
N THR A 81 -12.56 40.12 -5.37
CA THR A 81 -11.43 41.02 -5.06
C THR A 81 -10.92 40.76 -3.66
N ILE A 82 -9.65 40.40 -3.54
CA ILE A 82 -8.96 40.16 -2.27
C ILE A 82 -7.98 41.28 -1.91
N ALA A 83 -7.55 42.06 -2.90
CA ALA A 83 -6.78 43.28 -2.68
C ALA A 83 -6.99 44.29 -3.81
N SER A 84 -6.87 45.56 -3.45
CA SER A 84 -6.90 46.70 -4.36
C SER A 84 -5.78 47.68 -3.99
N ASN A 85 -5.38 48.54 -4.93
CA ASN A 85 -4.29 49.50 -4.75
C ASN A 85 -2.95 48.85 -4.32
N VAL A 86 -2.67 47.64 -4.81
CA VAL A 86 -1.38 46.98 -4.56
C VAL A 86 -0.29 47.77 -5.27
N GLY A 87 0.65 48.35 -4.53
CA GLY A 87 1.69 49.24 -5.09
C GLY A 87 2.94 48.54 -5.65
N THR A 88 3.01 47.21 -5.56
CA THR A 88 4.15 46.40 -6.01
C THR A 88 3.69 45.33 -7.00
N THR A 89 4.63 44.64 -7.66
CA THR A 89 4.33 43.55 -8.59
C THR A 89 4.32 42.15 -7.93
N THR A 90 4.05 42.13 -6.62
CA THR A 90 3.96 40.91 -5.81
C THR A 90 2.84 41.04 -4.80
N TYR A 91 2.13 39.95 -4.52
CA TYR A 91 1.10 39.91 -3.49
C TYR A 91 1.11 38.55 -2.80
N THR A 92 1.08 38.52 -1.47
CA THR A 92 0.95 37.27 -0.72
C THR A 92 -0.47 37.16 -0.20
N ASP A 93 -1.22 36.22 -0.75
CA ASP A 93 -2.55 35.86 -0.30
C ASP A 93 -2.44 34.94 0.92
N THR A 94 -3.18 35.22 1.99
CA THR A 94 -3.12 34.50 3.27
C THR A 94 -4.52 34.05 3.72
N GLY A 95 -4.60 33.17 4.72
CA GLY A 95 -5.87 32.63 5.20
C GLY A 95 -6.52 31.64 4.24
N LEU A 96 -5.71 30.99 3.40
CA LEU A 96 -6.18 29.95 2.46
C LEU A 96 -6.55 28.67 3.20
N THR A 97 -7.45 27.91 2.58
CA THR A 97 -7.73 26.53 2.98
C THR A 97 -6.61 25.62 2.46
N PRO A 98 -6.00 24.77 3.30
CA PRO A 98 -4.99 23.80 2.88
C PRO A 98 -5.46 22.91 1.73
N ALA A 99 -4.51 22.45 0.91
CA ALA A 99 -4.73 21.58 -0.25
C ALA A 99 -5.80 22.05 -1.25
N THR A 100 -6.17 23.34 -1.20
CA THR A 100 -7.23 23.89 -2.05
C THR A 100 -6.61 24.58 -3.25
N GLN A 101 -7.17 24.30 -4.42
CA GLN A 101 -6.80 24.96 -5.67
C GLN A 101 -7.42 26.36 -5.76
N TYR A 102 -6.62 27.34 -6.14
CA TYR A 102 -7.05 28.72 -6.32
C TYR A 102 -6.63 29.24 -7.69
N ARG A 103 -7.54 29.95 -8.36
CA ARG A 103 -7.25 30.74 -9.56
C ARG A 103 -7.07 32.20 -9.17
N TYR A 104 -6.14 32.87 -9.84
CA TYR A 104 -5.84 34.27 -9.60
C TYR A 104 -5.88 35.06 -10.90
N GLN A 105 -6.34 36.30 -10.79
CA GLN A 105 -6.21 37.28 -11.85
C GLN A 105 -5.86 38.66 -11.30
N VAL A 106 -5.04 39.39 -12.04
CA VAL A 106 -4.55 40.72 -11.66
C VAL A 106 -4.81 41.72 -12.78
N ALA A 107 -5.36 42.88 -12.43
CA ALA A 107 -5.55 44.01 -13.34
C ALA A 107 -4.67 45.19 -12.91
N THR A 108 -4.19 45.96 -13.89
CA THR A 108 -3.46 47.20 -13.64
C THR A 108 -4.44 48.30 -13.26
N LEU A 109 -4.11 49.11 -12.25
CA LEU A 109 -4.79 50.35 -11.89
C LEU A 109 -3.96 51.56 -12.36
N ARG A 110 -4.61 52.55 -12.97
CA ARG A 110 -4.00 53.86 -13.29
C ARG A 110 -5.02 54.97 -13.10
N ASN A 111 -4.79 55.86 -12.13
CA ASN A 111 -5.65 57.03 -11.85
C ASN A 111 -7.15 56.68 -11.75
N ALA A 112 -7.47 55.59 -11.05
CA ALA A 112 -8.80 54.97 -10.86
C ALA A 112 -9.32 54.04 -11.98
N ASP A 113 -8.71 53.99 -13.16
CA ASP A 113 -9.08 53.04 -14.21
C ASP A 113 -8.39 51.68 -14.06
N THR A 114 -9.14 50.61 -14.29
CA THR A 114 -8.62 49.23 -14.41
C THR A 114 -8.41 48.83 -15.87
N SER A 115 -7.37 48.01 -16.15
CA SER A 115 -7.18 47.40 -17.46
C SER A 115 -8.43 46.65 -17.94
N THR A 116 -8.68 46.64 -19.25
CA THR A 116 -9.84 45.94 -19.83
C THR A 116 -9.69 44.42 -19.78
N THR A 117 -8.45 43.93 -19.90
CA THR A 117 -8.09 42.53 -19.73
C THR A 117 -7.41 42.32 -18.39
N TRP A 118 -7.42 41.07 -17.93
CA TRP A 118 -6.76 40.64 -16.70
C TRP A 118 -5.60 39.71 -17.05
N ALA A 119 -4.47 39.86 -16.36
CA ALA A 119 -3.47 38.81 -16.33
C ALA A 119 -4.02 37.67 -15.48
N ALA A 120 -4.17 36.48 -16.05
CA ALA A 120 -4.67 35.32 -15.33
C ALA A 120 -3.59 34.24 -15.30
N VAL A 121 -3.50 33.55 -14.16
CA VAL A 121 -2.69 32.34 -14.04
C VAL A 121 -3.60 31.18 -13.65
N ALA A 122 -3.33 30.01 -14.23
CA ALA A 122 -3.97 28.76 -13.83
C ALA A 122 -3.60 28.37 -12.39
N MET A 123 -4.29 27.35 -11.87
CA MET A 123 -4.44 27.09 -10.44
C MET A 123 -3.12 26.96 -9.66
N GLY A 124 -2.98 27.75 -8.59
CA GLY A 124 -2.04 27.49 -7.52
C GLY A 124 -2.73 26.71 -6.40
N SER A 125 -2.14 25.60 -5.94
CA SER A 125 -2.66 24.82 -4.81
C SER A 125 -1.95 25.22 -3.53
N ALA A 126 -2.68 25.61 -2.49
CA ALA A 126 -2.07 25.75 -1.17
C ALA A 126 -1.47 24.41 -0.72
N GLN A 127 -0.38 24.44 0.05
CA GLN A 127 0.23 23.20 0.55
C GLN A 127 -0.75 22.43 1.44
N LYS A 128 -0.51 21.13 1.63
CA LYS A 128 -1.23 20.35 2.65
C LYS A 128 -0.76 20.77 4.04
N ALA A 129 -1.66 20.81 5.01
CA ALA A 129 -1.27 20.94 6.41
C ALA A 129 -0.51 19.69 6.87
N THR A 130 0.41 19.82 7.82
CA THR A 130 1.11 18.66 8.42
C THR A 130 0.60 18.42 9.83
N VAL A 131 0.25 17.18 10.14
CA VAL A 131 -0.18 16.75 11.47
C VAL A 131 0.61 15.51 11.90
N THR A 132 1.31 15.63 13.02
CA THR A 132 2.01 14.52 13.65
C THR A 132 1.05 13.66 14.48
N LEU A 133 1.12 12.35 14.27
CA LEU A 133 0.41 11.29 14.98
C LEU A 133 1.41 10.61 15.93
N ALA A 134 1.28 10.88 17.22
CA ALA A 134 2.14 10.33 18.27
C ALA A 134 1.33 9.99 19.52
N GLY A 135 1.83 9.06 20.32
CA GLY A 135 1.21 8.64 21.58
C GLY A 135 -0.08 7.83 21.39
N ASN A 136 -1.03 7.99 22.32
CA ASN A 136 -2.23 7.16 22.37
C ASN A 136 -3.47 7.86 21.79
N LEU A 137 -4.28 7.12 21.04
CA LEU A 137 -5.62 7.51 20.59
C LEU A 137 -6.68 6.68 21.32
N THR A 138 -7.57 7.34 22.07
CA THR A 138 -8.70 6.73 22.79
C THR A 138 -10.06 7.23 22.31
N THR A 139 -10.09 8.05 21.27
CA THR A 139 -11.29 8.60 20.63
C THR A 139 -11.27 8.33 19.13
N THR A 140 -12.30 8.76 18.41
CA THR A 140 -12.29 8.70 16.94
C THR A 140 -11.44 9.81 16.35
N ARG A 141 -10.49 9.47 15.47
CA ARG A 141 -9.78 10.42 14.59
C ARG A 141 -9.98 10.02 13.14
N THR A 142 -10.30 11.00 12.28
CA THR A 142 -10.41 10.79 10.83
C THR A 142 -9.20 11.40 10.12
N LEU A 143 -8.54 10.62 9.27
CA LEU A 143 -7.45 11.03 8.39
C LEU A 143 -7.98 11.23 6.97
N THR A 144 -7.58 12.32 6.33
CA THR A 144 -8.07 12.77 5.02
C THR A 144 -6.92 13.04 4.05
N PRO A 145 -7.14 12.94 2.72
CA PRO A 145 -6.08 13.07 1.71
C PRO A 145 -5.54 14.49 1.53
N ASP A 146 -6.18 15.51 2.09
CA ASP A 146 -5.78 16.92 2.06
C ASP A 146 -4.73 17.29 3.13
N THR A 147 -4.35 16.34 3.99
CA THR A 147 -3.41 16.55 5.09
C THR A 147 -2.20 15.61 4.94
N ASN A 148 -1.02 16.09 5.28
CA ASN A 148 0.20 15.30 5.46
C ASN A 148 0.19 14.72 6.87
N TRP A 149 -0.08 13.42 6.99
CA TRP A 149 -0.09 12.72 8.28
C TRP A 149 1.25 12.05 8.54
N VAL A 150 1.90 12.37 9.66
CA VAL A 150 3.23 11.84 10.00
C VAL A 150 3.14 11.00 11.27
N LEU A 151 3.36 9.69 11.19
CA LEU A 151 3.51 8.81 12.35
C LEU A 151 4.88 9.05 12.98
N SER A 152 4.94 9.43 14.25
CA SER A 152 6.20 9.67 14.96
C SER A 152 6.20 8.91 16.29
N GLY A 153 7.14 7.96 16.43
CA GLY A 153 7.10 6.94 17.47
C GLY A 153 5.95 5.95 17.26
N PHE A 154 5.55 5.24 18.32
CA PHE A 154 4.46 4.28 18.26
C PHE A 154 3.13 5.00 18.46
N TYR A 155 2.37 5.18 17.38
CA TYR A 155 1.03 5.73 17.45
C TYR A 155 0.01 4.63 17.76
N LYS A 156 -0.48 4.60 19.00
CA LYS A 156 -1.26 3.49 19.56
C LYS A 156 -2.74 3.82 19.65
N VAL A 157 -3.56 3.17 18.82
CA VAL A 157 -5.02 3.18 18.92
C VAL A 157 -5.42 2.18 20.01
N ARG A 158 -5.80 2.70 21.17
CA ARG A 158 -6.15 1.90 22.36
C ARG A 158 -7.64 1.58 22.41
N ALA A 159 -8.02 0.74 23.37
CA ALA A 159 -9.41 0.42 23.66
C ALA A 159 -10.33 1.66 23.66
N GLY A 160 -11.41 1.61 22.87
CA GLY A 160 -12.35 2.73 22.69
C GLY A 160 -11.94 3.76 21.63
N GLY A 161 -10.69 3.76 21.18
CA GLY A 161 -10.21 4.58 20.07
C GLY A 161 -10.54 3.98 18.71
N GLN A 162 -10.74 4.86 17.72
CA GLN A 162 -10.95 4.48 16.33
C GLN A 162 -10.18 5.39 15.38
N LEU A 163 -9.37 4.81 14.51
CA LEU A 163 -8.73 5.53 13.41
C LEU A 163 -9.52 5.28 12.12
N VAL A 164 -10.15 6.32 11.58
CA VAL A 164 -10.84 6.26 10.28
C VAL A 164 -9.91 6.87 9.24
N VAL A 165 -9.60 6.15 8.16
CA VAL A 165 -8.70 6.63 7.09
C VAL A 165 -9.48 6.68 5.79
N LYS A 166 -9.63 7.88 5.22
CA LYS A 166 -10.42 8.08 3.99
C LYS A 166 -9.64 7.64 2.74
N PRO A 167 -10.32 7.22 1.65
CA PRO A 167 -9.66 6.88 0.39
C PRO A 167 -8.66 7.94 -0.09
N GLY A 168 -7.55 7.48 -0.66
CA GLY A 168 -6.48 8.35 -1.19
C GLY A 168 -5.61 9.02 -0.13
N THR A 169 -5.82 8.74 1.16
CA THR A 169 -4.99 9.30 2.23
C THR A 169 -3.60 8.68 2.20
N VAL A 170 -2.58 9.53 2.31
CA VAL A 170 -1.18 9.13 2.47
C VAL A 170 -0.76 9.45 3.90
N ILE A 171 -0.21 8.45 4.58
CA ILE A 171 0.36 8.53 5.92
C ILE A 171 1.83 8.16 5.79
N VAL A 172 2.71 8.98 6.35
CA VAL A 172 4.15 8.74 6.30
C VAL A 172 4.72 8.41 7.67
N GLY A 173 5.70 7.52 7.74
CA GLY A 173 6.50 7.28 8.94
C GLY A 173 7.66 8.26 9.05
N ASP A 174 7.78 8.90 10.21
CA ASP A 174 8.90 9.76 10.59
C ASP A 174 10.18 8.94 10.60
N THR A 175 11.07 9.24 9.66
CA THR A 175 12.33 8.50 9.51
C THR A 175 13.38 8.90 10.54
N LEU A 176 13.21 10.00 11.26
CA LEU A 176 14.15 10.46 12.28
C LEU A 176 13.84 9.86 13.66
N VAL A 177 12.63 9.35 13.87
CA VAL A 177 12.25 8.64 15.09
C VAL A 177 12.27 7.12 14.85
N PRO A 178 13.21 6.37 15.47
CA PRO A 178 13.35 4.93 15.29
C PRO A 178 12.04 4.16 15.48
N GLY A 179 11.75 3.26 14.55
CA GLY A 179 10.59 2.37 14.61
C GLY A 179 9.22 3.04 14.54
N SER A 180 9.11 4.31 14.11
CA SER A 180 7.82 5.00 13.98
C SER A 180 6.78 4.14 13.25
N SER A 181 5.65 3.86 13.89
CA SER A 181 4.73 2.79 13.46
C SER A 181 3.31 3.03 13.95
N LEU A 182 2.34 2.38 13.30
CA LEU A 182 0.94 2.41 13.69
C LEU A 182 0.57 1.13 14.42
N TRP A 183 -0.07 1.27 15.59
CA TRP A 183 -0.46 0.15 16.44
C TRP A 183 -1.96 0.19 16.71
N ILE A 184 -2.69 -0.85 16.30
CA ILE A 184 -4.09 -1.05 16.67
C ILE A 184 -4.12 -2.09 17.78
N LEU A 185 -4.28 -1.64 19.02
CA LEU A 185 -4.20 -2.50 20.20
C LEU A 185 -5.55 -3.13 20.53
N GLN A 186 -5.56 -4.11 21.44
CA GLN A 186 -6.77 -4.82 21.85
C GLN A 186 -7.91 -3.85 22.23
N GLY A 187 -9.03 -3.96 21.50
CA GLY A 187 -10.22 -3.11 21.67
C GLY A 187 -10.17 -1.75 20.98
N GLY A 188 -9.04 -1.36 20.40
CA GLY A 188 -8.93 -0.26 19.42
C GLY A 188 -9.40 -0.73 18.04
N LYS A 189 -9.70 0.22 17.15
CA LYS A 189 -10.22 -0.09 15.81
C LYS A 189 -9.56 0.75 14.72
N ILE A 190 -9.42 0.17 13.53
CA ILE A 190 -9.11 0.89 12.30
C ILE A 190 -10.21 0.72 11.25
N ASP A 191 -10.56 1.80 10.57
CA ASP A 191 -11.45 1.79 9.40
C ASP A 191 -10.72 2.45 8.22
N ALA A 192 -9.87 1.67 7.54
CA ALA A 192 -9.09 2.10 6.39
C ALA A 192 -9.63 1.41 5.13
N GLN A 193 -10.55 2.09 4.44
CA GLN A 193 -11.21 1.57 3.26
C GLN A 193 -10.92 2.45 2.05
N GLY A 194 -9.80 2.19 1.38
CA GLY A 194 -9.47 2.77 0.09
C GLY A 194 -10.31 2.18 -1.04
N THR A 195 -9.98 2.59 -2.26
CA THR A 195 -10.52 2.01 -3.50
C THR A 195 -9.39 1.74 -4.46
N ALA A 196 -9.63 0.95 -5.52
CA ALA A 196 -8.60 0.72 -6.53
C ALA A 196 -8.06 2.03 -7.15
N ALA A 197 -8.93 3.03 -7.37
CA ALA A 197 -8.55 4.32 -7.92
C ALA A 197 -7.93 5.29 -6.88
N GLN A 198 -8.17 5.06 -5.59
CA GLN A 198 -7.72 5.89 -4.49
C GLN A 198 -7.29 5.01 -3.31
N PRO A 199 -6.19 4.24 -3.46
CA PRO A 199 -5.69 3.40 -2.38
C PRO A 199 -5.25 4.29 -1.21
N ILE A 200 -5.31 3.74 0.00
CA ILE A 200 -4.67 4.32 1.17
C ILE A 200 -3.21 3.87 1.17
N VAL A 201 -2.28 4.79 1.47
CA VAL A 201 -0.84 4.49 1.41
C VAL A 201 -0.18 4.85 2.74
N PHE A 202 0.38 3.85 3.40
CA PHE A 202 1.34 4.02 4.48
C PHE A 202 2.74 3.86 3.90
N THR A 203 3.62 4.86 4.03
CA THR A 203 4.91 4.87 3.33
C THR A 203 5.97 5.69 4.07
N SER A 204 7.17 5.79 3.51
CA SER A 204 8.26 6.61 4.02
C SER A 204 8.01 8.11 3.87
N GLU A 205 8.41 8.91 4.86
CA GLU A 205 8.44 10.38 4.76
C GLU A 205 9.50 10.88 3.76
N ARG A 206 10.49 10.05 3.42
CA ARG A 206 11.55 10.42 2.48
C ARG A 206 10.97 10.63 1.07
N ALA A 207 11.59 11.55 0.34
CA ALA A 207 11.23 11.83 -1.04
C ALA A 207 11.40 10.55 -1.90
N ALA A 208 10.52 10.37 -2.87
CA ALA A 208 10.65 9.31 -3.87
C ALA A 208 12.03 9.35 -4.53
N GLY A 209 12.60 8.17 -4.82
CA GLY A 209 13.99 8.02 -5.23
C GLY A 209 15.02 8.02 -4.08
N THR A 210 14.60 8.28 -2.84
CA THR A 210 15.47 8.19 -1.65
C THR A 210 14.93 7.29 -0.53
N ARG A 211 13.78 6.66 -0.72
CA ARG A 211 13.14 5.72 0.23
C ARG A 211 13.89 4.40 0.30
N ALA A 212 13.77 3.68 1.40
CA ALA A 212 14.37 2.38 1.57
C ALA A 212 13.57 1.53 2.59
N PRO A 213 13.58 0.18 2.45
CA PRO A 213 13.17 -0.71 3.53
C PRO A 213 13.79 -0.28 4.85
N GLY A 214 13.06 -0.28 5.97
CA GLY A 214 13.63 0.22 7.23
C GLY A 214 13.36 1.70 7.49
N ASP A 215 12.64 2.40 6.61
CA ASP A 215 12.38 3.83 6.79
C ASP A 215 11.45 4.08 7.99
N TRP A 216 10.54 3.16 8.28
CA TRP A 216 9.58 3.23 9.38
C TRP A 216 9.08 1.83 9.77
N GLY A 217 8.48 1.67 10.94
CA GLY A 217 8.21 0.35 11.56
C GLY A 217 6.95 -0.39 11.09
N GLY A 218 6.16 0.09 10.14
CA GLY A 218 4.99 -0.65 9.64
C GLY A 218 3.72 -0.55 10.48
N VAL A 219 2.78 -1.46 10.22
CA VAL A 219 1.46 -1.53 10.84
C VAL A 219 1.35 -2.78 11.71
N ILE A 220 1.01 -2.59 12.98
CA ILE A 220 0.88 -3.67 13.96
C ILE A 220 -0.56 -3.72 14.44
N ILE A 221 -1.18 -4.89 14.40
CA ILE A 221 -2.54 -5.11 14.89
C ILE A 221 -2.51 -6.21 15.96
N VAL A 222 -3.02 -5.88 17.15
CA VAL A 222 -3.13 -6.79 18.29
C VAL A 222 -4.60 -7.03 18.60
N GLY A 223 -5.07 -8.23 18.31
CA GLY A 223 -6.44 -8.68 18.56
C GLY A 223 -6.58 -9.50 19.84
N LYS A 224 -7.79 -10.05 20.02
CA LYS A 224 -8.19 -10.87 21.18
C LYS A 224 -8.47 -12.33 20.82
N ALA A 225 -8.03 -12.78 19.65
CA ALA A 225 -8.14 -14.18 19.25
C ALA A 225 -7.09 -15.06 19.94
N ILE A 226 -7.17 -16.35 19.67
CA ILE A 226 -6.34 -17.36 20.35
C ILE A 226 -4.94 -17.39 19.72
N ALA A 227 -3.90 -17.33 20.55
CA ALA A 227 -2.53 -17.71 20.20
C ALA A 227 -2.10 -18.89 21.07
N ASN A 228 -1.21 -19.74 20.55
CA ASN A 228 -0.70 -20.90 21.29
C ASN A 228 0.55 -20.60 22.11
N ARG A 229 1.15 -19.42 21.95
CA ARG A 229 2.16 -18.89 22.85
C ARG A 229 1.46 -18.51 24.15
N GLY A 230 1.52 -19.44 25.09
CA GLY A 230 0.65 -19.48 26.24
C GLY A 230 1.35 -19.10 27.53
N CYS A 231 0.55 -18.58 28.45
CA CYS A 231 0.87 -18.62 29.86
C CYS A 231 0.08 -19.78 30.51
N PRO A 232 0.72 -20.89 30.94
CA PRO A 232 0.02 -22.07 31.51
C PRO A 232 -0.87 -21.75 32.72
N ASN A 233 -0.63 -20.59 33.36
CA ASN A 233 -1.46 -20.05 34.42
C ASN A 233 -1.79 -18.59 34.11
N ALA A 234 -2.90 -18.33 33.42
CA ALA A 234 -3.35 -16.97 33.07
C ALA A 234 -3.62 -16.08 34.31
N ALA A 235 -3.72 -16.65 35.52
CA ALA A 235 -3.80 -15.89 36.77
C ALA A 235 -2.42 -15.44 37.30
N ASN A 236 -1.31 -15.85 36.68
CA ASN A 236 0.05 -15.43 37.02
C ASN A 236 0.47 -14.20 36.19
N PRO A 237 0.52 -12.99 36.78
CA PRO A 237 0.84 -11.76 36.07
C PRO A 237 2.26 -11.76 35.47
N ALA A 238 3.22 -12.46 36.09
CA ALA A 238 4.60 -12.52 35.60
C ALA A 238 4.73 -13.25 34.26
N CYS A 239 3.83 -14.19 33.99
CA CYS A 239 3.84 -15.04 32.81
C CYS A 239 2.97 -14.45 31.69
N VAL A 240 1.87 -13.79 32.03
CA VAL A 240 1.12 -12.93 31.11
C VAL A 240 2.01 -11.79 30.58
N ASN A 241 2.85 -11.19 31.43
CA ASN A 241 3.80 -10.13 31.03
C ASN A 241 4.99 -10.61 30.18
N ALA A 242 5.09 -11.91 29.86
CA ALA A 242 6.18 -12.48 29.05
C ALA A 242 5.79 -12.78 27.59
N THR A 243 4.50 -12.77 27.25
CA THR A 243 4.02 -12.88 25.86
C THR A 243 3.81 -11.48 25.30
N LEU A 244 4.87 -10.94 24.72
CA LEU A 244 4.93 -9.58 24.23
C LEU A 244 5.16 -9.61 22.72
N THR A 245 4.52 -8.67 22.02
CA THR A 245 4.85 -8.39 20.62
C THR A 245 6.32 -8.08 20.50
N GLU A 246 6.84 -8.10 19.28
CA GLU A 246 8.18 -7.56 19.07
C GLU A 246 8.19 -6.06 19.38
N GLY A 247 9.29 -5.57 19.96
CA GLY A 247 9.37 -4.21 20.46
C GLY A 247 10.45 -3.98 21.53
N PRO A 248 10.86 -2.72 21.74
CA PRO A 248 11.80 -2.39 22.81
C PRO A 248 11.26 -2.80 24.18
N SER A 249 12.14 -3.36 25.00
CA SER A 249 11.86 -3.63 26.40
C SER A 249 12.08 -2.38 27.27
N GLY A 250 11.16 -2.06 28.19
CA GLY A 250 11.39 -1.02 29.22
C GLY A 250 10.57 0.28 29.14
N GLY A 251 9.27 0.20 29.46
CA GLY A 251 8.50 1.23 30.18
C GLY A 251 8.25 2.64 29.61
N LEU A 252 8.79 3.05 28.45
CA LEU A 252 8.52 4.38 27.87
C LEU A 252 7.97 4.29 26.45
N GLN A 253 6.91 5.05 26.16
CA GLN A 253 6.17 5.37 24.90
C GLN A 253 6.18 4.36 23.71
N ASN A 254 7.33 3.78 23.36
CA ASN A 254 7.53 2.82 22.28
C ASN A 254 7.92 1.43 22.82
N THR A 255 7.07 0.83 23.66
CA THR A 255 7.31 -0.54 24.17
C THR A 255 6.50 -1.57 23.41
N ALA A 256 7.01 -2.81 23.44
CA ALA A 256 6.23 -4.00 23.14
C ALA A 256 4.90 -4.04 23.91
N GLU A 257 3.90 -4.70 23.34
CA GLU A 257 2.55 -4.80 23.89
C GLU A 257 2.21 -6.25 24.20
N ASN A 258 1.38 -6.46 25.21
CA ASN A 258 0.96 -7.80 25.60
C ASN A 258 -0.21 -8.27 24.71
N TYR A 259 -0.10 -9.48 24.16
CA TYR A 259 -1.17 -10.12 23.37
C TYR A 259 -1.61 -11.49 23.92
N ALA A 260 -1.14 -11.88 25.10
CA ALA A 260 -1.50 -13.15 25.72
C ALA A 260 -2.99 -13.23 26.10
N GLY A 261 -3.51 -14.46 26.21
CA GLY A 261 -4.79 -14.75 26.85
C GLY A 261 -6.04 -14.43 26.03
N GLY A 262 -5.90 -14.08 24.75
CA GLY A 262 -7.03 -13.93 23.85
C GLY A 262 -7.83 -15.23 23.70
N THR A 263 -9.16 -15.12 23.61
CA THR A 263 -10.09 -16.25 23.55
C THR A 263 -11.18 -16.09 22.48
N ASP A 264 -11.23 -14.96 21.78
CA ASP A 264 -12.29 -14.64 20.83
C ASP A 264 -11.80 -14.76 19.38
N PRO A 265 -12.00 -15.92 18.72
CA PRO A 265 -11.62 -16.08 17.32
C PRO A 265 -12.40 -15.15 16.38
N ASN A 266 -13.50 -14.53 16.83
CA ASN A 266 -14.32 -13.61 16.05
C ASN A 266 -14.06 -12.14 16.41
N ASP A 267 -13.02 -11.85 17.21
CA ASP A 267 -12.61 -10.49 17.49
C ASP A 267 -12.41 -9.70 16.18
N ASN A 268 -12.64 -8.40 16.25
CA ASN A 268 -12.62 -7.52 15.09
C ASN A 268 -11.74 -6.32 15.44
N SER A 269 -10.61 -6.15 14.78
CA SER A 269 -9.74 -4.98 14.94
C SER A 269 -10.05 -3.90 13.90
N GLY A 270 -10.97 -4.17 12.98
CA GLY A 270 -11.45 -3.25 11.96
C GLY A 270 -11.28 -3.76 10.54
N THR A 271 -11.11 -2.83 9.60
CA THR A 271 -11.00 -3.10 8.17
C THR A 271 -9.78 -2.42 7.58
N LEU A 272 -8.97 -3.20 6.85
CA LEU A 272 -8.00 -2.72 5.89
C LEU A 272 -8.46 -3.17 4.49
N ARG A 273 -8.77 -2.20 3.61
CA ARG A 273 -9.16 -2.47 2.23
C ARG A 273 -8.48 -1.50 1.26
N TYR A 274 -7.86 -2.01 0.19
CA TYR A 274 -7.08 -1.21 -0.78
C TYR A 274 -6.03 -0.35 -0.07
N VAL A 275 -5.15 -1.01 0.67
CA VAL A 275 -4.08 -0.37 1.47
C VAL A 275 -2.73 -0.84 0.95
N ARG A 276 -1.81 0.10 0.77
CA ARG A 276 -0.40 -0.18 0.54
C ARG A 276 0.43 0.18 1.76
N ILE A 277 1.36 -0.69 2.11
CA ILE A 277 2.34 -0.52 3.17
C ILE A 277 3.71 -0.63 2.50
N GLU A 278 4.38 0.51 2.36
CA GLU A 278 5.57 0.64 1.54
C GLU A 278 6.79 0.99 2.41
N PHE A 279 7.94 0.36 2.15
CA PHE A 279 9.24 0.68 2.77
C PHE A 279 9.26 0.56 4.31
N ALA A 280 8.41 -0.32 4.82
CA ALA A 280 8.22 -0.55 6.24
C ALA A 280 9.29 -1.49 6.83
N GLY A 281 9.08 -1.87 8.09
CA GLY A 281 9.93 -2.68 8.92
C GLY A 281 11.06 -1.92 9.60
N TYR A 282 11.54 -2.41 10.74
CA TYR A 282 12.61 -1.77 11.52
C TYR A 282 13.10 -2.68 12.64
N ALA A 283 14.41 -2.88 12.77
CA ALA A 283 15.01 -3.57 13.92
C ALA A 283 15.00 -2.64 15.15
N VAL A 284 14.10 -2.92 16.10
CA VAL A 284 13.86 -2.10 17.29
C VAL A 284 14.71 -2.51 18.49
N ASP A 285 15.19 -3.75 18.51
CA ASP A 285 16.19 -4.28 19.44
C ASP A 285 16.93 -5.45 18.77
N VAL A 286 17.89 -6.08 19.45
CA VAL A 286 18.58 -7.28 18.94
C VAL A 286 17.58 -8.44 18.82
N ASN A 287 17.42 -8.97 17.61
CA ASN A 287 16.47 -10.05 17.27
C ASN A 287 15.02 -9.68 17.58
N GLN A 288 14.68 -8.39 17.45
CA GLN A 288 13.33 -7.86 17.56
C GLN A 288 13.10 -6.88 16.43
N GLU A 289 12.24 -7.25 15.51
CA GLU A 289 12.05 -6.57 14.26
C GLU A 289 10.57 -6.32 13.98
N LEU A 290 10.28 -5.15 13.42
CA LEU A 290 8.93 -4.83 12.96
C LEU A 290 8.80 -5.18 11.49
N ASN A 291 7.59 -5.58 11.08
CA ASN A 291 7.27 -6.02 9.72
C ASN A 291 6.52 -4.95 8.93
N ALA A 292 6.14 -5.24 7.69
CA ALA A 292 5.17 -4.38 7.00
C ALA A 292 3.78 -4.48 7.67
N LEU A 293 3.24 -5.70 7.81
CA LEU A 293 2.02 -5.94 8.59
C LEU A 293 2.23 -7.10 9.58
N SER A 294 2.27 -6.79 10.87
CA SER A 294 2.30 -7.78 11.95
C SER A 294 0.90 -7.97 12.55
N SER A 295 0.42 -9.21 12.59
CA SER A 295 -0.90 -9.57 13.11
C SER A 295 -0.77 -10.48 14.34
N TYR A 296 -0.87 -9.90 15.52
CA TYR A 296 -0.86 -10.63 16.79
C TYR A 296 -2.28 -10.96 17.24
N ALA A 297 -2.61 -12.25 17.32
CA ALA A 297 -3.89 -12.74 17.83
C ALA A 297 -5.12 -12.05 17.18
N VAL A 298 -5.06 -11.74 15.89
CA VAL A 298 -6.13 -11.01 15.18
C VAL A 298 -7.29 -11.96 14.86
N GLY A 299 -8.52 -11.57 15.22
CA GLY A 299 -9.73 -12.38 14.99
C GLY A 299 -10.29 -12.24 13.57
N ARG A 300 -11.08 -13.25 13.15
CA ARG A 300 -11.71 -13.33 11.82
C ARG A 300 -12.82 -12.31 11.57
N GLY A 301 -13.23 -11.58 12.61
CA GLY A 301 -14.10 -10.42 12.44
C GLY A 301 -13.38 -9.24 11.78
N THR A 302 -12.04 -9.23 11.79
CA THR A 302 -11.19 -8.25 11.09
C THR A 302 -11.17 -8.55 9.60
N THR A 303 -11.21 -7.50 8.77
CA THR A 303 -11.23 -7.64 7.31
C THR A 303 -9.89 -7.19 6.71
N TYR A 304 -9.18 -8.10 6.06
CA TYR A 304 -8.01 -7.81 5.22
C TYR A 304 -8.32 -8.13 3.75
N GLU A 305 -8.43 -7.10 2.92
CA GLU A 305 -8.72 -7.27 1.49
C GLU A 305 -7.95 -6.28 0.62
N TYR A 306 -7.30 -6.72 -0.46
CA TYR A 306 -6.54 -5.82 -1.33
C TYR A 306 -5.45 -5.06 -0.55
N LEU A 307 -4.53 -5.81 0.05
CA LEU A 307 -3.39 -5.24 0.77
C LEU A 307 -2.11 -5.49 -0.01
N GLU A 308 -1.23 -4.50 -0.03
CA GLU A 308 0.11 -4.63 -0.60
C GLU A 308 1.16 -4.30 0.44
N ALA A 309 2.15 -5.18 0.59
CA ALA A 309 3.40 -4.91 1.27
C ALA A 309 4.50 -4.76 0.20
N LEU A 310 5.16 -3.61 0.20
CA LEU A 310 6.13 -3.21 -0.82
C LEU A 310 7.48 -2.92 -0.17
N SER A 311 8.49 -3.72 -0.48
CA SER A 311 9.88 -3.45 -0.12
C SER A 311 10.11 -3.20 1.38
N GLY A 312 9.55 -4.08 2.21
CA GLY A 312 9.78 -4.07 3.67
C GLY A 312 11.17 -4.57 4.04
N LEU A 313 11.68 -4.16 5.20
CA LEU A 313 12.97 -4.64 5.73
C LEU A 313 12.91 -6.09 6.20
N ASP A 314 11.73 -6.48 6.66
CA ASP A 314 11.46 -7.78 7.25
C ASP A 314 10.28 -8.42 6.50
N ASP A 315 9.47 -9.21 7.19
CA ASP A 315 8.30 -9.85 6.64
C ASP A 315 7.30 -8.87 6.04
N SER A 316 6.69 -9.30 4.95
CA SER A 316 5.58 -8.57 4.34
C SER A 316 4.28 -8.74 5.11
N PHE A 317 3.94 -9.98 5.45
CA PHE A 317 2.75 -10.32 6.21
C PHE A 317 3.10 -11.41 7.21
N GLU A 318 3.05 -11.08 8.50
CA GLU A 318 3.34 -12.04 9.55
C GLU A 318 2.13 -12.22 10.49
N PHE A 319 1.81 -13.48 10.78
CA PHE A 319 0.66 -13.86 11.60
C PHE A 319 1.12 -14.61 12.86
N PHE A 320 1.09 -13.92 14.00
CA PHE A 320 1.35 -14.49 15.32
C PHE A 320 0.05 -14.94 15.96
N GLY A 321 -0.31 -16.20 15.79
CA GLY A 321 -1.58 -16.72 16.27
C GLY A 321 -2.79 -16.03 15.64
N GLY A 322 -3.97 -16.23 16.22
CA GLY A 322 -5.22 -15.65 15.75
C GLY A 322 -5.87 -16.44 14.62
N SER A 323 -6.87 -15.83 14.00
CA SER A 323 -7.69 -16.50 12.99
C SER A 323 -8.21 -15.59 11.89
N VAL A 324 -7.58 -14.43 11.69
CA VAL A 324 -7.97 -13.46 10.67
C VAL A 324 -8.12 -14.10 9.28
N ASP A 325 -9.15 -13.67 8.57
CA ASP A 325 -9.35 -14.01 7.16
C ASP A 325 -8.79 -12.90 6.29
N ALA A 326 -8.09 -13.28 5.21
CA ALA A 326 -7.54 -12.35 4.25
C ALA A 326 -7.78 -12.81 2.81
N ARG A 327 -7.88 -11.85 1.88
CA ARG A 327 -7.82 -12.14 0.44
C ARG A 327 -7.25 -11.01 -0.39
N TYR A 328 -6.69 -11.34 -1.55
CA TYR A 328 -6.09 -10.35 -2.46
C TYR A 328 -4.90 -9.63 -1.80
N LEU A 329 -3.89 -10.40 -1.39
CA LEU A 329 -2.66 -9.84 -0.81
C LEU A 329 -1.53 -9.87 -1.84
N VAL A 330 -0.74 -8.79 -1.88
CA VAL A 330 0.44 -8.69 -2.73
C VAL A 330 1.64 -8.40 -1.85
N SER A 331 2.64 -9.26 -1.88
CA SER A 331 3.96 -8.98 -1.34
C SER A 331 4.94 -8.83 -2.49
N TYR A 332 5.67 -7.72 -2.50
CA TYR A 332 6.69 -7.46 -3.50
C TYR A 332 7.99 -7.08 -2.80
N GLU A 333 9.01 -7.92 -2.99
CA GLU A 333 10.39 -7.68 -2.58
C GLU A 333 10.54 -7.61 -1.06
N ALA A 334 10.24 -8.70 -0.38
CA ALA A 334 10.39 -8.82 1.06
C ALA A 334 11.88 -8.77 1.46
N GLY A 335 12.15 -8.21 2.63
CA GLY A 335 13.48 -8.21 3.23
C GLY A 335 13.78 -9.49 4.00
N ASP A 336 12.72 -10.16 4.46
CA ASP A 336 12.73 -11.55 4.92
C ASP A 336 11.68 -12.39 4.16
N ASP A 337 10.58 -12.80 4.80
CA ASP A 337 9.58 -13.68 4.20
C ASP A 337 8.40 -12.90 3.57
N HIS A 338 7.83 -13.46 2.49
CA HIS A 338 6.61 -12.85 1.91
C HIS A 338 5.40 -13.06 2.81
N PHE A 339 5.28 -14.25 3.40
CA PHE A 339 4.16 -14.66 4.23
C PHE A 339 4.66 -15.60 5.32
N ASP A 340 4.70 -15.12 6.55
CA ASP A 340 5.08 -15.89 7.73
C ASP A 340 3.83 -16.17 8.59
N TRP A 341 3.78 -17.36 9.18
CA TRP A 341 2.93 -17.57 10.34
C TRP A 341 3.60 -18.34 11.45
N THR A 342 3.16 -18.06 12.67
CA THR A 342 3.61 -18.75 13.86
C THR A 342 2.50 -18.77 14.93
N GLU A 343 2.83 -19.32 16.08
CA GLU A 343 2.12 -19.18 17.34
C GLU A 343 0.63 -19.55 17.30
N GLY A 344 0.28 -20.58 16.52
CA GLY A 344 -1.05 -21.16 16.50
C GLY A 344 -2.01 -20.44 15.55
N PHE A 345 -1.48 -19.78 14.52
CA PHE A 345 -2.32 -19.13 13.51
C PHE A 345 -3.23 -20.14 12.82
N ASN A 346 -4.54 -19.86 12.83
CA ASN A 346 -5.60 -20.69 12.26
C ASN A 346 -6.52 -19.87 11.33
N GLY A 347 -5.98 -18.82 10.73
CA GLY A 347 -6.68 -17.98 9.76
C GLY A 347 -6.70 -18.60 8.36
N ARG A 348 -7.32 -17.87 7.43
CA ARG A 348 -7.53 -18.32 6.06
C ARG A 348 -7.20 -17.21 5.09
N VAL A 349 -6.43 -17.53 4.07
CA VAL A 349 -5.89 -16.57 3.13
C VAL A 349 -6.09 -17.09 1.71
N GLN A 350 -6.68 -16.28 0.83
CA GLN A 350 -6.92 -16.68 -0.56
C GLN A 350 -6.54 -15.59 -1.57
N PHE A 351 -6.02 -15.97 -2.73
CA PHE A 351 -5.59 -15.06 -3.79
C PHE A 351 -4.44 -14.16 -3.35
N ILE A 352 -3.25 -14.75 -3.25
CA ILE A 352 -2.04 -14.02 -2.85
C ILE A 352 -0.93 -14.11 -3.88
N ILE A 353 -0.19 -13.02 -4.03
CA ILE A 353 0.95 -12.91 -4.93
C ILE A 353 2.18 -12.54 -4.10
N GLY A 354 3.25 -13.31 -4.22
CA GLY A 354 4.59 -12.99 -3.72
C GLY A 354 5.55 -12.96 -4.89
N LEU A 355 6.29 -11.86 -5.04
CA LEU A 355 7.32 -11.74 -6.08
C LEU A 355 8.62 -11.20 -5.48
N GLN A 356 9.67 -11.98 -5.60
CA GLN A 356 11.04 -11.58 -5.32
C GLN A 356 11.84 -11.50 -6.62
N THR A 357 12.55 -10.40 -6.84
CA THR A 357 13.48 -10.24 -7.97
C THR A 357 14.79 -9.54 -7.59
N TYR A 358 14.91 -8.99 -6.37
CA TYR A 358 16.18 -8.49 -5.81
C TYR A 358 16.26 -8.68 -4.30
N LYS A 359 17.45 -8.54 -3.69
CA LYS A 359 17.57 -8.42 -2.23
C LYS A 359 17.40 -6.95 -1.82
N PRO A 360 16.40 -6.57 -0.99
CA PRO A 360 16.26 -5.20 -0.52
C PRO A 360 17.51 -4.69 0.20
N THR A 361 17.90 -3.45 -0.09
CA THR A 361 18.97 -2.76 0.63
C THR A 361 18.32 -1.86 1.69
N PRO A 362 18.49 -2.16 2.99
CA PRO A 362 17.87 -1.40 4.06
C PRO A 362 18.41 0.03 4.16
N ARG A 363 17.62 0.92 4.78
CA ARG A 363 18.11 2.18 5.29
C ARG A 363 19.26 1.92 6.27
N ALA A 364 20.34 2.69 6.14
CA ALA A 364 21.46 2.63 7.07
C ALA A 364 20.98 2.85 8.52
N GLY A 365 21.32 1.91 9.41
CA GLY A 365 20.95 1.96 10.82
C GLY A 365 19.56 1.41 11.17
N ALA A 366 18.79 0.93 10.19
CA ALA A 366 17.46 0.35 10.44
C ALA A 366 17.47 -1.15 10.75
N GLY A 367 18.58 -1.85 10.53
CA GLY A 367 18.69 -3.30 10.60
C GLY A 367 19.30 -3.88 9.32
N PHE A 368 19.15 -5.19 9.13
CA PHE A 368 19.64 -5.92 7.97
C PHE A 368 18.51 -6.75 7.36
N ALA A 369 18.47 -6.82 6.02
CA ALA A 369 17.63 -7.81 5.36
C ALA A 369 18.13 -9.22 5.71
N SER A 370 17.20 -10.12 5.96
CA SER A 370 17.43 -11.43 6.55
C SER A 370 18.37 -12.31 5.74
N SER A 371 18.84 -13.36 6.42
CA SER A 371 19.72 -14.40 5.87
C SER A 371 18.97 -15.64 5.40
N ASP A 372 17.64 -15.64 5.52
CA ASP A 372 16.81 -16.77 5.14
C ASP A 372 15.44 -16.39 4.58
N PRO A 373 15.37 -15.51 3.55
CA PRO A 373 14.11 -15.09 2.96
C PRO A 373 13.44 -16.18 2.12
N ARG A 374 12.11 -16.33 2.27
CA ARG A 374 11.28 -17.40 1.70
C ARG A 374 9.95 -16.86 1.16
N GLY A 375 9.27 -17.71 0.40
CA GLY A 375 7.90 -17.43 -0.05
C GLY A 375 6.88 -17.64 1.07
N PHE A 376 7.01 -18.77 1.76
CA PHE A 376 6.31 -19.07 2.99
C PHE A 376 7.30 -19.50 4.07
N GLU A 377 7.15 -18.97 5.27
CA GLU A 377 7.63 -19.58 6.51
C GLU A 377 6.44 -19.94 7.39
N GLY A 378 6.45 -21.19 7.87
CA GLY A 378 5.36 -21.74 8.63
C GLY A 378 5.83 -22.43 9.88
N ASP A 379 5.71 -21.72 11.00
CA ASP A 379 6.13 -22.15 12.32
C ASP A 379 4.95 -22.55 13.21
N GLY A 380 5.21 -23.52 14.09
CA GLY A 380 4.32 -23.91 15.17
C GLY A 380 4.50 -22.99 16.38
N CYS A 381 4.91 -23.55 17.51
CA CYS A 381 5.34 -22.79 18.69
C CYS A 381 6.83 -23.02 18.86
N GLU A 382 7.64 -21.97 18.72
CA GLU A 382 9.09 -22.08 18.77
C GLU A 382 9.57 -22.27 20.22
N ASN A 383 10.30 -23.36 20.49
CA ASN A 383 10.63 -23.79 21.85
C ASN A 383 11.68 -22.92 22.58
N ASP A 384 12.30 -21.97 21.90
CA ASP A 384 13.17 -20.96 22.52
C ASP A 384 12.40 -19.67 22.91
N LYS A 385 11.14 -19.52 22.45
CA LYS A 385 10.29 -18.39 22.81
C LYS A 385 9.58 -18.67 24.16
N PRO A 386 9.56 -17.68 25.08
CA PRO A 386 8.80 -17.80 26.32
C PRO A 386 7.33 -18.10 26.05
N GLY A 387 6.80 -19.16 26.67
CA GLY A 387 5.41 -19.60 26.51
C GLY A 387 5.20 -20.76 25.52
N CYS A 388 6.28 -21.25 24.88
CA CYS A 388 6.27 -22.40 23.98
C CYS A 388 7.09 -23.56 24.58
N PRO A 389 6.45 -24.53 25.27
CA PRO A 389 7.19 -25.65 25.86
C PRO A 389 7.77 -26.61 24.81
N ASP A 390 7.06 -26.84 23.70
CA ASP A 390 7.49 -27.71 22.60
C ASP A 390 6.71 -27.47 21.30
N TYR A 391 7.12 -28.14 20.22
CA TYR A 391 6.48 -28.14 18.89
C TYR A 391 5.09 -28.81 18.88
N ASN A 392 4.66 -29.41 19.98
CA ASN A 392 3.32 -29.99 20.15
C ASN A 392 2.34 -29.07 20.91
N THR A 393 2.72 -27.81 21.14
CA THR A 393 1.86 -26.81 21.78
C THR A 393 0.59 -26.55 20.96
N LYS A 394 -0.57 -26.59 21.63
CA LYS A 394 -1.89 -26.42 21.01
C LYS A 394 -2.50 -25.05 21.32
N PRO A 395 -3.37 -24.51 20.44
CA PRO A 395 -3.70 -25.04 19.11
C PRO A 395 -2.48 -25.02 18.18
N TYR A 396 -2.38 -25.97 17.26
CA TYR A 396 -1.28 -25.95 16.28
C TYR A 396 -1.48 -24.79 15.29
N SER A 397 -0.39 -24.27 14.73
CA SER A 397 -0.47 -23.39 13.56
C SER A 397 -0.95 -24.21 12.38
N MET A 398 -2.17 -23.94 11.89
CA MET A 398 -2.80 -24.71 10.83
C MET A 398 -3.60 -23.81 9.89
N PRO A 399 -2.97 -22.78 9.30
CA PRO A 399 -3.67 -21.86 8.40
C PRO A 399 -4.11 -22.55 7.11
N VAL A 400 -5.03 -21.91 6.40
CA VAL A 400 -5.36 -22.28 5.02
C VAL A 400 -4.89 -21.20 4.06
N PHE A 401 -4.00 -21.55 3.14
CA PHE A 401 -3.65 -20.73 1.99
C PHE A 401 -4.12 -21.41 0.70
N ALA A 402 -5.00 -20.73 -0.02
CA ALA A 402 -5.56 -21.19 -1.29
C ALA A 402 -5.28 -20.21 -2.42
N ASN A 403 -5.05 -20.69 -3.63
CA ASN A 403 -4.84 -19.81 -4.80
C ASN A 403 -3.72 -18.79 -4.57
N PHE A 404 -2.50 -19.27 -4.42
CA PHE A 404 -1.32 -18.44 -4.23
C PHE A 404 -0.36 -18.51 -5.42
N THR A 405 0.42 -17.46 -5.64
CA THR A 405 1.47 -17.40 -6.65
C THR A 405 2.72 -16.81 -6.02
N LEU A 406 3.70 -17.65 -5.73
CA LEU A 406 4.97 -17.27 -5.11
C LEU A 406 6.11 -17.50 -6.09
N ILE A 407 6.67 -16.41 -6.60
CA ILE A 407 7.75 -16.43 -7.58
C ILE A 407 9.01 -15.85 -6.93
N GLY A 408 10.00 -16.72 -6.73
CA GLY A 408 11.31 -16.33 -6.23
C GLY A 408 12.17 -15.63 -7.29
N SER A 409 13.32 -15.16 -6.84
CA SER A 409 14.29 -14.41 -7.65
C SER A 409 15.14 -15.27 -8.58
N GLY A 410 15.23 -16.57 -8.29
CA GLY A 410 16.15 -17.52 -8.90
C GLY A 410 17.50 -17.55 -8.17
N PRO A 411 18.44 -18.39 -8.64
CA PRO A 411 19.80 -18.40 -8.09
C PRO A 411 20.50 -17.04 -8.32
N ASP A 412 21.54 -16.79 -7.54
CA ASP A 412 22.48 -15.67 -7.69
C ASP A 412 21.97 -14.26 -7.37
N VAL A 413 20.67 -14.08 -7.11
CA VAL A 413 20.15 -12.77 -6.66
C VAL A 413 20.48 -12.49 -5.18
N PHE A 414 20.41 -13.53 -4.33
CA PHE A 414 20.82 -13.46 -2.92
C PHE A 414 22.24 -14.02 -2.75
N THR A 415 23.23 -13.34 -3.33
CA THR A 415 24.64 -13.75 -3.16
C THR A 415 25.03 -13.75 -1.68
N GLY A 416 25.66 -14.84 -1.21
CA GLY A 416 26.12 -14.97 0.17
C GLY A 416 25.08 -15.56 1.14
N ILE A 417 23.86 -15.86 0.67
CA ILE A 417 22.88 -16.64 1.41
C ILE A 417 22.85 -18.07 0.87
N SER A 418 22.78 -19.05 1.78
CA SER A 418 22.68 -20.46 1.42
C SER A 418 21.37 -20.75 0.67
N ALA A 419 21.43 -21.62 -0.34
CA ALA A 419 20.23 -22.14 -0.98
C ALA A 419 19.27 -22.84 0.01
N ALA A 420 19.81 -23.46 1.07
CA ALA A 420 18.98 -24.10 2.10
C ALA A 420 18.04 -23.11 2.83
N ASN A 421 18.43 -21.83 2.85
CA ASN A 421 17.74 -20.77 3.56
C ASN A 421 16.76 -19.98 2.66
N THR A 422 16.70 -20.25 1.37
CA THR A 422 15.93 -19.46 0.39
C THR A 422 14.85 -20.28 -0.31
N SER A 423 14.12 -21.05 0.50
CA SER A 423 13.13 -22.02 0.03
C SER A 423 11.82 -21.35 -0.38
N GLY A 424 11.08 -21.97 -1.29
CA GLY A 424 9.78 -21.48 -1.70
C GLY A 424 8.73 -21.55 -0.59
N ALA A 425 8.72 -22.65 0.16
CA ALA A 425 7.97 -22.80 1.40
C ALA A 425 8.78 -23.62 2.41
N THR A 426 8.93 -23.12 3.63
CA THR A 426 9.46 -23.87 4.77
C THR A 426 8.36 -24.06 5.79
N ILE A 427 8.05 -25.31 6.13
CA ILE A 427 7.11 -25.67 7.18
C ILE A 427 7.88 -26.42 8.27
N ARG A 428 7.83 -25.92 9.49
CA ARG A 428 8.65 -26.42 10.59
C ARG A 428 8.03 -26.17 11.97
N ARG A 429 8.73 -26.62 13.01
CA ARG A 429 8.43 -26.43 14.43
C ARG A 429 7.04 -26.94 14.82
N GLY A 430 6.59 -28.02 14.19
CA GLY A 430 5.29 -28.66 14.43
C GLY A 430 4.09 -27.98 13.75
N SER A 431 4.32 -27.04 12.82
CA SER A 431 3.25 -26.44 12.02
C SER A 431 2.52 -27.49 11.17
N GLY A 432 1.23 -27.28 10.95
CA GLY A 432 0.45 -27.98 9.94
C GLY A 432 -0.01 -26.99 8.87
N GLY A 433 -1.26 -27.13 8.45
CA GLY A 433 -1.92 -26.17 7.56
C GLY A 433 -2.41 -26.80 6.26
N SER A 434 -2.90 -25.95 5.35
CA SER A 434 -3.40 -26.37 4.05
C SER A 434 -2.93 -25.40 2.98
N LEU A 435 -2.07 -25.85 2.07
CA LEU A 435 -1.56 -25.09 0.93
C LEU A 435 -2.06 -25.74 -0.36
N PHE A 436 -2.99 -25.11 -1.08
CA PHE A 436 -3.55 -25.70 -2.30
C PHE A 436 -3.92 -24.71 -3.40
N ASN A 437 -4.07 -25.27 -4.62
CA ASN A 437 -4.35 -24.52 -5.85
C ASN A 437 -3.33 -23.40 -6.11
N GLY A 438 -2.07 -23.57 -5.73
CA GLY A 438 -1.06 -22.53 -5.82
C GLY A 438 0.12 -22.84 -6.75
N VAL A 439 1.07 -21.92 -6.78
CA VAL A 439 2.32 -22.01 -7.55
C VAL A 439 3.49 -21.55 -6.68
N ILE A 440 4.55 -22.35 -6.63
CA ILE A 440 5.82 -22.00 -5.99
C ILE A 440 6.94 -22.25 -7.00
N ALA A 441 7.54 -21.17 -7.51
CA ALA A 441 8.47 -21.29 -8.61
C ALA A 441 9.67 -20.36 -8.48
N ARG A 442 10.80 -20.78 -9.09
CA ARG A 442 12.01 -19.97 -9.24
C ARG A 442 12.62 -19.51 -7.90
N TRP A 443 12.54 -20.33 -6.87
CA TRP A 443 13.29 -20.10 -5.64
C TRP A 443 14.74 -20.60 -5.78
N GLN A 444 15.69 -19.93 -5.12
CA GLN A 444 17.09 -20.37 -5.08
C GLN A 444 17.21 -21.69 -4.30
N GLY A 445 16.42 -21.86 -3.24
CA GLY A 445 16.33 -23.07 -2.46
C GLY A 445 15.35 -24.09 -3.04
N ILE A 446 14.91 -24.98 -2.16
CA ILE A 446 13.95 -26.04 -2.49
C ILE A 446 12.53 -25.47 -2.57
N GLY A 447 11.67 -26.03 -3.41
CA GLY A 447 10.27 -25.61 -3.54
C GLY A 447 9.46 -25.81 -2.25
N LEU A 448 9.48 -27.03 -1.71
CA LEU A 448 8.86 -27.37 -0.43
C LEU A 448 9.90 -27.97 0.52
N ASN A 449 10.10 -27.32 1.67
CA ASN A 449 10.93 -27.79 2.76
C ASN A 449 10.04 -28.14 3.96
N VAL A 450 10.11 -29.40 4.42
CA VAL A 450 9.47 -29.87 5.66
C VAL A 450 10.59 -30.35 6.57
N VAL A 451 10.78 -29.64 7.69
CA VAL A 451 12.08 -29.67 8.39
C VAL A 451 12.16 -30.72 9.48
N ASP A 452 11.17 -30.79 10.36
CA ASP A 452 11.21 -31.61 11.58
C ASP A 452 10.15 -32.73 11.59
N ALA A 453 10.38 -33.70 12.47
CA ALA A 453 9.54 -34.89 12.58
C ALA A 453 8.12 -34.58 13.10
N GLN A 454 7.95 -33.53 13.92
CA GLN A 454 6.64 -33.14 14.44
C GLN A 454 5.78 -32.53 13.32
N THR A 455 6.39 -31.75 12.43
CA THR A 455 5.75 -31.24 11.21
C THR A 455 5.39 -32.40 10.25
N ASP A 456 6.29 -33.38 10.06
CA ASP A 456 5.94 -34.59 9.27
C ASP A 456 4.85 -35.44 9.94
N GLN A 457 4.82 -35.51 11.27
CA GLN A 457 3.73 -36.14 12.00
C GLN A 457 2.40 -35.44 11.70
N ARG A 458 2.36 -34.10 11.57
CA ARG A 458 1.15 -33.39 11.12
C ARG A 458 0.71 -33.82 9.73
N ARG A 459 1.63 -34.12 8.81
CA ARG A 459 1.27 -34.69 7.51
C ARG A 459 0.67 -36.10 7.67
N GLN A 460 1.29 -36.96 8.47
CA GLN A 460 0.80 -38.33 8.69
C GLN A 460 -0.56 -38.38 9.39
N GLU A 461 -0.84 -37.42 10.28
CA GLU A 461 -2.13 -37.23 10.94
C GLU A 461 -3.14 -36.44 10.06
N ASP A 462 -2.76 -36.13 8.82
CA ASP A 462 -3.57 -35.42 7.82
C ASP A 462 -4.05 -34.04 8.34
N SER A 463 -3.09 -33.34 8.95
CA SER A 463 -3.14 -31.98 9.50
C SER A 463 -2.29 -30.99 8.69
N LEU A 464 -1.28 -31.48 7.95
CA LEU A 464 -0.56 -30.76 6.90
C LEU A 464 -1.00 -31.27 5.53
N PHE A 465 -1.72 -30.43 4.78
CA PHE A 465 -2.25 -30.74 3.45
C PHE A 465 -1.60 -29.84 2.40
N VAL A 466 -0.74 -30.40 1.56
CA VAL A 466 -0.14 -29.68 0.42
C VAL A 466 -0.51 -30.42 -0.85
N SER A 467 -1.41 -29.85 -1.66
CA SER A 467 -1.99 -30.53 -2.82
C SER A 467 -2.41 -29.56 -3.92
N ASN A 468 -2.43 -30.06 -5.16
CA ASN A 468 -2.85 -29.32 -6.35
C ASN A 468 -2.06 -28.02 -6.56
N ASN A 469 -0.79 -28.04 -6.21
CA ASN A 469 0.12 -26.95 -6.47
C ASN A 469 1.02 -27.28 -7.66
N VAL A 470 1.55 -26.24 -8.31
CA VAL A 470 2.64 -26.37 -9.28
C VAL A 470 3.92 -25.89 -8.63
N PHE A 471 4.89 -26.79 -8.49
CA PHE A 471 6.26 -26.45 -8.13
C PHE A 471 7.09 -26.41 -9.41
N ALA A 472 7.78 -25.30 -9.66
CA ALA A 472 8.47 -25.13 -10.94
C ALA A 472 9.84 -24.46 -10.85
N SER A 473 10.85 -25.11 -11.45
CA SER A 473 12.20 -24.55 -11.63
C SER A 473 12.81 -23.94 -10.36
N ASN A 474 12.57 -24.53 -9.19
CA ASN A 474 13.28 -24.17 -7.96
C ASN A 474 14.70 -24.77 -8.01
N ALA A 475 15.73 -23.95 -7.82
CA ALA A 475 17.11 -24.33 -8.09
C ALA A 475 17.64 -25.40 -7.13
N GLY A 476 17.17 -25.41 -5.87
CA GLY A 476 17.42 -26.49 -4.91
C GLY A 476 16.60 -27.77 -5.13
N GLY A 477 15.80 -27.81 -6.20
CA GLY A 477 14.81 -28.85 -6.49
C GLY A 477 13.39 -28.45 -6.03
N ASN A 478 12.36 -29.03 -6.63
CA ASN A 478 10.99 -28.76 -6.21
C ASN A 478 10.63 -29.47 -4.88
N PHE A 479 11.18 -30.66 -4.68
CA PHE A 479 10.97 -31.53 -3.51
C PHE A 479 12.28 -32.19 -3.10
N ASN A 480 12.35 -32.68 -1.86
CA ASN A 480 13.48 -33.48 -1.43
C ASN A 480 13.58 -34.77 -2.25
N ALA A 481 14.81 -35.24 -2.48
CA ALA A 481 15.05 -36.55 -3.06
C ALA A 481 14.46 -37.65 -2.18
N ALA A 482 14.13 -38.79 -2.80
CA ALA A 482 13.54 -39.92 -2.10
C ALA A 482 14.43 -40.36 -0.92
N GLY A 483 13.88 -40.36 0.30
CA GLY A 483 14.56 -40.76 1.54
C GLY A 483 15.44 -39.71 2.21
N THR A 484 15.58 -38.48 1.70
CA THR A 484 16.55 -37.50 2.22
C THR A 484 15.97 -36.38 3.10
N GLY A 485 14.65 -36.35 3.31
CA GLY A 485 13.95 -35.33 4.10
C GLY A 485 12.45 -35.60 4.18
N PHE A 486 11.65 -34.75 4.81
CA PHE A 486 10.20 -34.98 4.91
C PHE A 486 9.42 -34.41 3.71
N GLY A 487 9.95 -33.39 3.04
CA GLY A 487 9.35 -32.66 1.91
C GLY A 487 9.48 -33.36 0.55
N GLN A 488 9.31 -34.69 0.50
CA GLN A 488 9.46 -35.48 -0.74
C GLN A 488 8.16 -35.49 -1.56
N LEU A 489 8.26 -35.59 -2.88
CA LEU A 489 7.07 -35.70 -3.76
C LEU A 489 6.21 -36.93 -3.42
N THR A 490 6.81 -38.05 -3.00
CA THR A 490 6.09 -39.26 -2.58
C THR A 490 5.25 -39.04 -1.31
N SER A 491 5.64 -38.09 -0.46
CA SER A 491 4.87 -37.67 0.71
C SER A 491 3.70 -36.73 0.34
N PHE A 492 3.78 -36.08 -0.82
CA PHE A 492 2.83 -35.08 -1.32
C PHE A 492 2.47 -35.31 -2.80
N PRO A 493 1.93 -36.48 -3.18
CA PRO A 493 1.89 -36.96 -4.57
C PRO A 493 0.96 -36.19 -5.51
N ASN A 494 0.06 -35.36 -4.97
CA ASN A 494 -0.95 -34.63 -5.73
C ASN A 494 -0.48 -33.23 -6.15
N ASN A 495 0.83 -33.03 -6.32
CA ASN A 495 1.41 -31.76 -6.78
C ASN A 495 2.18 -31.98 -8.08
N ASP A 496 2.24 -30.96 -8.93
CA ASP A 496 2.99 -31.01 -10.17
C ASP A 496 4.46 -30.66 -9.87
N ASP A 497 5.35 -31.55 -10.25
CA ASP A 497 6.80 -31.34 -10.27
C ASP A 497 7.22 -30.94 -11.69
N SER A 498 7.32 -29.63 -11.94
CA SER A 498 7.52 -29.07 -13.28
C SER A 498 8.95 -28.53 -13.46
N PRO A 499 9.62 -28.82 -14.59
CA PRO A 499 10.89 -28.18 -14.94
C PRO A 499 10.69 -26.83 -15.66
N ALA A 500 9.45 -26.44 -15.96
CA ALA A 500 9.14 -25.31 -16.84
C ALA A 500 9.40 -23.94 -16.18
N ASP A 501 10.02 -23.04 -16.95
CA ASP A 501 10.25 -21.66 -16.51
C ASP A 501 8.91 -20.94 -16.24
N PRO A 502 8.72 -20.32 -15.06
CA PRO A 502 7.47 -19.65 -14.72
C PRO A 502 7.15 -18.42 -15.60
N THR A 503 8.11 -17.89 -16.36
CA THR A 503 7.82 -16.84 -17.36
C THR A 503 6.83 -17.31 -18.43
N THR A 504 6.74 -18.62 -18.66
CA THR A 504 5.77 -19.22 -19.59
C THR A 504 4.37 -19.36 -18.98
N PHE A 505 4.24 -19.29 -17.65
CA PHE A 505 2.97 -19.52 -16.95
C PHE A 505 2.05 -18.31 -16.97
N PHE A 506 2.61 -17.10 -17.11
CA PHE A 506 1.88 -15.84 -16.97
C PHE A 506 1.96 -15.02 -18.26
N THR A 507 1.02 -14.08 -18.41
CA THR A 507 0.97 -13.20 -19.59
C THR A 507 2.17 -12.26 -19.62
N ALA A 508 2.60 -11.76 -18.46
CA ALA A 508 3.84 -11.02 -18.33
C ALA A 508 4.46 -11.26 -16.95
N LEU A 509 5.61 -11.93 -16.92
CA LEU A 509 6.45 -12.11 -15.75
C LEU A 509 7.91 -11.83 -16.17
N PRO A 510 8.67 -11.01 -15.43
CA PRO A 510 10.08 -10.76 -15.71
C PRO A 510 10.88 -12.06 -15.61
N ALA A 511 11.89 -12.21 -16.46
CA ALA A 511 12.89 -13.27 -16.32
C ALA A 511 13.68 -13.14 -15.00
N ALA A 512 14.38 -14.21 -14.59
CA ALA A 512 15.27 -14.17 -13.43
C ALA A 512 16.27 -13.01 -13.55
N GLY A 513 16.49 -12.26 -12.46
CA GLY A 513 17.40 -11.11 -12.42
C GLY A 513 16.94 -9.85 -13.16
N ALA A 514 15.81 -9.88 -13.89
CA ALA A 514 15.28 -8.68 -14.54
C ALA A 514 14.56 -7.77 -13.53
N THR A 515 14.71 -6.46 -13.70
CA THR A 515 13.95 -5.48 -12.90
C THR A 515 12.54 -5.33 -13.47
N PRO A 516 11.48 -5.56 -12.68
CA PRO A 516 10.10 -5.43 -13.15
C PRO A 516 9.77 -3.97 -13.48
N THR A 517 8.95 -3.75 -14.50
CA THR A 517 8.31 -2.44 -14.74
C THR A 517 6.84 -2.54 -14.38
N LEU A 518 6.22 -1.45 -13.92
CA LEU A 518 4.78 -1.41 -13.58
C LEU A 518 3.87 -1.88 -14.73
N ALA A 519 4.27 -1.61 -15.98
CA ALA A 519 3.56 -2.06 -17.18
C ALA A 519 3.86 -3.52 -17.58
N GLY A 520 4.82 -4.17 -16.92
CA GLY A 520 5.37 -5.48 -17.29
C GLY A 520 4.94 -6.67 -16.42
N LEU A 521 4.06 -6.46 -15.44
CA LEU A 521 3.52 -7.54 -14.60
C LEU A 521 2.05 -7.81 -14.93
N ASP A 522 1.78 -9.03 -15.37
CA ASP A 522 0.45 -9.53 -15.66
C ASP A 522 0.32 -10.99 -15.26
N TRP A 523 -0.23 -11.18 -14.07
CA TRP A 523 -0.41 -12.48 -13.42
C TRP A 523 -1.51 -13.35 -14.04
N THR A 524 -2.23 -12.87 -15.06
CA THR A 524 -3.18 -13.72 -15.79
C THR A 524 -2.42 -14.89 -16.41
N PRO A 525 -2.81 -16.16 -16.16
CA PRO A 525 -2.18 -17.31 -16.77
C PRO A 525 -2.11 -17.22 -18.30
N SER A 526 -0.96 -17.52 -18.91
CA SER A 526 -0.80 -17.52 -20.38
C SER A 526 -1.71 -18.58 -21.02
N ALA A 527 -1.95 -18.51 -22.33
CA ALA A 527 -2.87 -19.42 -23.02
C ALA A 527 -2.50 -20.92 -22.89
N ALA A 528 -1.19 -21.23 -22.85
CA ALA A 528 -0.67 -22.59 -22.70
C ALA A 528 -0.35 -22.96 -21.24
N SER A 529 -0.63 -22.06 -20.29
CA SER A 529 -0.25 -22.23 -18.89
C SER A 529 -0.99 -23.41 -18.23
N PRO A 530 -0.28 -24.29 -17.49
CA PRO A 530 -0.90 -25.37 -16.72
C PRO A 530 -1.74 -24.83 -15.54
N LEU A 531 -1.67 -23.53 -15.27
CA LEU A 531 -2.41 -22.86 -14.21
C LEU A 531 -3.86 -22.58 -14.58
N ARG A 532 -4.20 -22.61 -15.88
CA ARG A 532 -5.57 -22.33 -16.35
C ARG A 532 -6.63 -23.33 -15.89
N SER A 533 -6.19 -24.51 -15.42
CA SER A 533 -7.05 -25.60 -14.99
C SER A 533 -6.40 -26.40 -13.83
N GLY A 534 -7.03 -27.48 -13.40
CA GLY A 534 -6.47 -28.42 -12.41
C GLY A 534 -6.61 -27.97 -10.96
N GLY A 535 -7.35 -26.89 -10.72
CA GLY A 535 -7.73 -26.47 -9.36
C GLY A 535 -8.74 -27.43 -8.74
N LEU A 536 -8.65 -27.59 -7.41
CA LEU A 536 -9.63 -28.30 -6.60
C LEU A 536 -10.95 -27.52 -6.54
N THR A 537 -11.95 -28.00 -7.27
CA THR A 537 -13.34 -27.52 -7.22
C THR A 537 -14.16 -28.17 -6.09
N THR A 538 -13.65 -29.26 -5.52
CA THR A 538 -14.25 -29.95 -4.38
C THR A 538 -13.15 -30.22 -3.36
N LEU A 539 -13.27 -29.59 -2.19
CA LEU A 539 -12.29 -29.72 -1.13
C LEU A 539 -12.51 -31.02 -0.34
N PRO A 540 -11.44 -31.73 0.06
CA PRO A 540 -11.57 -32.84 0.98
C PRO A 540 -12.32 -32.42 2.25
N PRO A 541 -13.16 -33.28 2.88
CA PRO A 541 -14.03 -32.89 3.99
C PRO A 541 -13.35 -32.12 5.13
N ARG A 542 -12.09 -32.45 5.43
CA ARG A 542 -11.30 -31.77 6.48
C ARG A 542 -10.91 -30.35 6.10
N VAL A 543 -10.43 -30.14 4.87
CA VAL A 543 -10.13 -28.80 4.35
C VAL A 543 -11.43 -28.00 4.20
N ALA A 544 -12.50 -28.64 3.70
CA ALA A 544 -13.83 -28.05 3.59
C ALA A 544 -14.33 -27.52 4.95
N ALA A 545 -14.15 -28.29 6.03
CA ALA A 545 -14.52 -27.88 7.39
C ALA A 545 -13.70 -26.69 7.91
N ARG A 546 -12.42 -26.57 7.55
CA ARG A 546 -11.59 -25.42 7.95
C ARG A 546 -12.00 -24.14 7.23
N VAL A 547 -12.47 -24.25 5.99
CA VAL A 547 -12.80 -23.09 5.15
C VAL A 547 -14.24 -22.59 5.25
N THR A 548 -15.07 -23.14 6.15
CA THR A 548 -16.42 -22.64 6.42
C THR A 548 -16.42 -21.37 7.24
N GLY A 549 -17.24 -20.38 6.90
CA GLY A 549 -17.29 -19.08 7.57
C GLY A 549 -16.19 -18.10 7.11
N PHE A 550 -15.53 -18.35 5.98
CA PHE A 550 -14.59 -17.42 5.34
C PHE A 550 -15.34 -16.16 4.88
N PHE A 551 -15.07 -15.02 5.52
CA PHE A 551 -15.86 -13.79 5.34
C PHE A 551 -17.38 -14.03 5.47
N GLY A 552 -17.78 -14.88 6.43
CA GLY A 552 -19.19 -15.25 6.66
C GLY A 552 -19.78 -16.26 5.67
N GLY A 553 -19.01 -16.71 4.67
CA GLY A 553 -19.42 -17.70 3.67
C GLY A 553 -18.48 -18.91 3.59
N ALA A 554 -18.52 -19.66 2.48
CA ALA A 554 -17.50 -20.68 2.20
C ALA A 554 -16.35 -20.05 1.41
N MET A 555 -15.11 -20.50 1.64
CA MET A 555 -14.00 -20.14 0.76
C MET A 555 -14.31 -20.62 -0.67
N PRO A 556 -14.24 -19.72 -1.67
CA PRO A 556 -14.41 -20.09 -3.07
C PRO A 556 -13.48 -21.23 -3.48
N ALA A 557 -14.03 -22.30 -4.05
CA ALA A 557 -13.24 -23.29 -4.76
C ALA A 557 -13.00 -22.83 -6.20
N THR A 558 -11.82 -23.12 -6.75
CA THR A 558 -11.39 -22.63 -8.08
C THR A 558 -11.01 -23.81 -8.97
N SER A 559 -11.38 -23.72 -10.25
CA SER A 559 -11.00 -24.72 -11.27
C SER A 559 -9.59 -24.52 -11.82
N TYR A 560 -8.93 -23.42 -11.43
CA TYR A 560 -7.59 -23.01 -11.83
C TYR A 560 -6.64 -22.98 -10.63
N ARG A 561 -5.35 -22.90 -10.90
CA ARG A 561 -4.28 -22.78 -9.90
C ARG A 561 -3.61 -21.42 -10.00
N GLY A 562 -2.97 -20.98 -8.93
CA GLY A 562 -2.45 -19.62 -8.81
C GLY A 562 -3.51 -18.63 -8.32
N ALA A 563 -3.05 -17.39 -8.12
CA ALA A 563 -3.86 -16.32 -7.54
C ALA A 563 -4.78 -15.60 -8.53
N ALA A 564 -4.57 -15.80 -9.83
CA ALA A 564 -5.25 -15.07 -10.89
C ALA A 564 -6.23 -15.94 -11.67
N ASP A 565 -7.48 -15.50 -11.76
CA ASP A 565 -8.48 -16.12 -12.64
C ASP A 565 -8.06 -15.94 -14.12
N PRO A 566 -7.95 -17.04 -14.90
CA PRO A 566 -7.60 -16.99 -16.32
C PRO A 566 -8.54 -16.19 -17.22
N SER A 567 -9.75 -15.91 -16.75
CA SER A 567 -10.85 -15.23 -17.44
C SER A 567 -11.45 -14.06 -16.65
N GLY A 568 -11.02 -13.87 -15.41
CA GLY A 568 -11.58 -12.89 -14.50
C GLY A 568 -10.91 -11.52 -14.54
N THR A 569 -11.42 -10.61 -13.72
CA THR A 569 -10.83 -9.29 -13.52
C THR A 569 -9.45 -9.41 -12.86
N LYS A 570 -8.49 -8.62 -13.34
CA LYS A 570 -7.16 -8.49 -12.74
C LYS A 570 -7.26 -7.75 -11.41
N TRP A 571 -7.52 -8.47 -10.33
CA TRP A 571 -7.79 -7.90 -9.00
C TRP A 571 -6.61 -7.09 -8.43
N TRP A 572 -5.39 -7.31 -8.91
CA TRP A 572 -4.18 -6.55 -8.56
C TRP A 572 -4.04 -5.23 -9.33
N ALA A 573 -4.74 -5.07 -10.47
CA ALA A 573 -4.50 -3.96 -11.37
C ALA A 573 -5.06 -2.62 -10.84
N GLY A 574 -4.31 -1.54 -11.09
CA GLY A 574 -4.76 -0.16 -10.87
C GLY A 574 -4.49 0.41 -9.47
N TRP A 575 -4.13 -0.43 -8.50
CA TRP A 575 -3.91 0.01 -7.11
C TRP A 575 -2.56 -0.42 -6.53
N THR A 576 -1.99 -1.53 -6.99
CA THR A 576 -0.65 -1.99 -6.59
C THR A 576 0.46 -1.09 -7.12
N SER A 577 1.62 -1.16 -6.47
CA SER A 577 2.84 -0.45 -6.84
C SER A 577 4.02 -1.41 -6.84
N TYR A 578 4.80 -1.39 -7.92
CA TYR A 578 6.03 -2.20 -8.06
C TYR A 578 7.29 -1.33 -8.12
N ALA A 579 7.16 -0.07 -7.67
CA ALA A 579 8.28 0.87 -7.63
C ALA A 579 9.21 0.53 -6.47
N ARG A 580 10.48 0.21 -6.77
CA ARG A 580 11.51 -0.02 -5.75
C ARG A 580 11.96 1.25 -5.03
N ASN A 581 11.70 2.44 -5.60
CA ASN A 581 11.87 3.77 -5.00
C ASN A 581 11.29 4.88 -5.87
#